data_AF-A0A1Y2EMT3-F1
#
_entry.id   AF-A0A1Y2EMT3-F1
#
_cell.length_a   1.000
_cell.length_b   1.000
_cell.length_c   1.000
_cell.angle_alpha   90.00
_cell.angle_beta   90.00
_cell.angle_gamma   90.00
#
_symmetry.space_group_name_H-M   'P 1'
#
loop_
_entity.id
_entity.type
_entity.pdbx_description
1 polymer ?
#
loop_
_entity_poly.entity_id
_entity_poly.type
_entity_poly.pdbx_seq_one_letter_code
_entity_poly.pdbx_strand_id
1 'polypeptide(L)'
;GIPYVKPPVGDLRFRRAVECEPWKEVKKLYSFWWSFLSINLFFYLRLVVSNDTEDCHYLNTWRKNNDIKKLPIVVWIHRGYLHYCSATNVPYDGDNFVSFEYRLGPLGCYNFSIYNKEAFDSNCCLSDEIMALKWVKENIETFGGDPNNITINGESAGGASVLALMTCPSAKGLFQKAICQSGYPDGQHSARSNKLLMDMFLEYLNIKPEEAEKIRDLDIKTLQSATDYVLQNLSKYPGIYWPSFVYDDLLPEDYCTSLKNGSADGVKLIIGTNKNESTFFNINHECTKKKFKRYLKIIICQMNFQLKKNSTLIKKKKKKKKKKEGD
;
A
#
# COMPACT_ATOMS: atom_id res chain seq x y z
N GLY A 1 -6.52 13.11 4.71
CA GLY A 1 -5.15 13.44 4.35
C GLY A 1 -4.40 14.00 5.55
N ILE A 2 -4.33 13.25 6.64
CA ILE A 2 -3.59 13.59 7.86
C ILE A 2 -2.17 13.05 7.70
N PRO A 3 -1.12 13.88 7.77
CA PRO A 3 0.25 13.39 7.66
C PRO A 3 0.59 12.57 8.90
N TYR A 4 1.17 11.39 8.71
CA TYR A 4 1.54 10.49 9.81
C TYR A 4 3.05 10.23 9.90
N VAL A 5 3.83 10.63 8.88
CA VAL A 5 5.30 10.63 8.87
C VAL A 5 5.83 11.89 8.17
N LYS A 6 7.09 12.25 8.42
CA LYS A 6 7.80 13.26 7.64
C LYS A 6 7.80 12.87 6.16
N PRO A 7 7.62 13.84 5.23
CA PRO A 7 7.73 13.57 3.80
C PRO A 7 9.08 12.91 3.48
N PRO A 8 9.12 11.70 2.89
CA PRO A 8 10.37 10.99 2.63
C PRO A 8 11.02 11.47 1.33
N VAL A 9 11.37 12.76 1.31
CA VAL A 9 12.02 13.45 0.20
C VAL A 9 13.46 13.82 0.57
N GLY A 10 14.29 14.13 -0.43
CA GLY A 10 15.68 14.51 -0.20
C GLY A 10 16.47 13.43 0.55
N ASP A 11 17.01 13.76 1.72
CA ASP A 11 17.79 12.82 2.54
C ASP A 11 16.97 11.67 3.12
N LEU A 12 15.65 11.81 3.22
CA LEU A 12 14.74 10.76 3.67
C LEU A 12 14.27 9.86 2.53
N ARG A 13 14.64 10.18 1.28
CA ARG A 13 14.32 9.35 0.12
C ARG A 13 14.99 7.99 0.28
N PHE A 14 14.23 6.91 0.10
CA PHE A 14 14.65 5.52 0.35
C PHE A 14 15.08 5.20 1.80
N ARG A 15 14.71 6.03 2.77
CA ARG A 15 14.88 5.76 4.20
C ARG A 15 13.60 5.29 4.85
N ARG A 16 13.71 4.52 5.92
CA ARG A 16 12.54 4.15 6.74
C ARG A 16 11.83 5.40 7.27
N ALA A 17 10.54 5.23 7.53
CA ALA A 17 9.67 6.32 7.91
C ALA A 17 10.15 7.00 9.20
N VAL A 18 10.10 8.34 9.21
CA VAL A 18 10.41 9.15 10.39
C VAL A 18 9.14 9.83 10.88
N GLU A 19 8.95 9.86 12.19
CA GLU A 19 7.78 10.47 12.82
C GLU A 19 7.61 11.95 12.43
N CYS A 20 6.35 12.35 12.19
CA CYS A 20 5.97 13.75 11.97
C CYS A 20 6.33 14.60 13.19
N GLU A 21 6.82 15.82 12.95
CA GLU A 21 6.86 16.82 14.02
C GLU A 21 5.43 17.24 14.41
N PRO A 22 5.14 17.39 15.71
CA PRO A 22 3.85 17.91 16.15
C PRO A 22 3.68 19.36 15.64
N TRP A 23 2.46 19.72 15.30
CA TRP A 23 2.12 21.07 14.87
C TRP A 23 1.05 21.67 15.79
N LYS A 24 1.13 22.98 16.02
CA LYS A 24 0.20 23.69 16.93
C LYS A 24 -1.08 24.17 16.25
N GLU A 25 -1.00 24.49 14.97
CA GLU A 25 -2.10 25.14 14.25
C GLU A 25 -3.11 24.14 13.68
N VAL A 26 -4.36 24.55 13.55
CA VAL A 26 -5.38 23.72 12.91
C VAL A 26 -5.08 23.59 11.41
N LYS A 27 -4.62 22.42 10.99
CA LYS A 27 -4.41 22.11 9.56
C LYS A 27 -5.74 21.82 8.87
N LYS A 28 -6.00 22.55 7.78
CA LYS A 28 -7.12 22.28 6.87
C LYS A 28 -6.77 21.11 5.95
N LEU A 29 -7.31 19.93 6.25
CA LEU A 29 -7.02 18.69 5.53
C LEU A 29 -8.22 18.28 4.67
N TYR A 30 -8.34 18.87 3.49
CA TYR A 30 -9.47 18.63 2.57
C TYR A 30 -9.10 17.84 1.30
N SER A 31 -7.81 17.58 1.10
CA SER A 31 -7.30 16.87 -0.08
C SER A 31 -7.10 15.39 0.22
N PHE A 32 -7.62 14.55 -0.67
CA PHE A 32 -7.15 13.19 -0.82
C PHE A 32 -5.87 13.23 -1.66
N TRP A 33 -4.82 12.60 -1.15
CA TRP A 33 -3.56 12.45 -1.87
C TRP A 33 -3.56 11.12 -2.60
N TRP A 34 -3.00 11.09 -3.79
CA TRP A 34 -2.99 9.95 -4.70
C TRP A 34 -1.54 9.68 -5.05
N SER A 35 -0.98 8.57 -4.57
CA SER A 35 0.28 8.06 -5.10
C SER A 35 -0.04 6.89 -5.99
N PHE A 36 0.10 7.05 -7.30
CA PHE A 36 -0.07 5.97 -8.25
C PHE A 36 1.21 5.85 -9.05
N LEU A 37 1.93 4.74 -8.90
CA LEU A 37 2.87 4.32 -9.92
C LEU A 37 2.04 3.70 -11.06
N SER A 38 2.02 4.38 -12.19
CA SER A 38 1.43 3.83 -13.41
C SER A 38 2.28 2.68 -13.91
N ILE A 39 1.95 1.46 -13.52
CA ILE A 39 2.25 0.30 -14.37
C ILE A 39 1.40 0.48 -15.62
N ASN A 40 2.04 0.75 -16.75
CA ASN A 40 1.41 0.90 -18.08
C ASN A 40 0.69 -0.38 -18.57
N LEU A 41 0.49 -1.39 -17.70
CA LEU A 41 0.46 -2.76 -18.14
C LEU A 41 -0.47 -3.69 -17.34
N PHE A 42 -1.75 -3.32 -17.23
CA PHE A 42 -2.79 -4.32 -17.53
C PHE A 42 -3.15 -4.34 -19.04
N PHE A 43 -2.22 -3.84 -19.86
CA PHE A 43 -2.07 -3.94 -21.32
C PHE A 43 -2.89 -3.05 -22.26
N TYR A 44 -3.90 -2.27 -21.86
CA TYR A 44 -4.66 -1.46 -22.85
C TYR A 44 -5.30 -0.15 -22.35
N LEU A 45 -5.18 0.21 -21.07
CA LEU A 45 -5.86 1.37 -20.51
C LEU A 45 -4.88 2.30 -19.80
N ARG A 46 -4.51 3.39 -20.47
CA ARG A 46 -3.92 4.58 -19.84
C ARG A 46 -4.99 5.33 -19.06
N LEU A 47 -5.52 4.71 -18.02
CA LEU A 47 -6.49 5.33 -17.12
C LEU A 47 -5.82 5.48 -15.77
N VAL A 48 -5.15 6.61 -15.55
CA VAL A 48 -5.13 7.39 -14.29
C VAL A 48 -4.00 8.42 -14.36
N VAL A 49 -4.31 9.62 -13.89
CA VAL A 49 -3.38 10.75 -13.72
C VAL A 49 -2.76 10.63 -12.32
N SER A 50 -1.44 10.45 -12.24
CA SER A 50 -0.68 10.61 -11.00
C SER A 50 -0.47 12.10 -10.73
N ASN A 51 -0.45 12.49 -9.46
CA ASN A 51 0.36 13.64 -9.06
C ASN A 51 1.74 13.05 -8.76
N ASP A 52 2.76 13.45 -9.51
CA ASP A 52 4.14 12.95 -9.37
C ASP A 52 4.77 13.53 -8.08
N THR A 53 4.29 13.12 -6.92
CA THR A 53 4.78 13.56 -5.60
C THR A 53 5.22 12.37 -4.75
N GLU A 54 6.38 12.51 -4.12
CA GLU A 54 6.90 11.56 -3.13
C GLU A 54 6.36 11.85 -1.72
N ASP A 55 5.86 13.07 -1.49
CA ASP A 55 5.09 13.41 -0.30
C ASP A 55 3.66 12.88 -0.45
N CYS A 56 3.46 11.62 -0.04
CA CYS A 56 2.18 10.93 -0.17
C CYS A 56 1.67 10.28 1.12
N HIS A 57 2.38 10.40 2.24
CA HIS A 57 2.11 9.68 3.50
C HIS A 57 1.00 10.29 4.33
N TYR A 58 -0.20 10.15 3.79
CA TYR A 58 -1.40 10.69 4.38
C TYR A 58 -2.40 9.59 4.68
N LEU A 59 -3.03 9.71 5.84
CA LEU A 59 -4.14 8.85 6.23
C LEU A 59 -5.48 9.60 6.21
N ASN A 60 -6.54 8.83 6.21
CA ASN A 60 -7.91 9.30 6.14
C ASN A 60 -8.71 8.54 7.18
N THR A 61 -9.57 9.25 7.90
CA THR A 61 -10.44 8.67 8.92
C THR A 61 -11.89 8.92 8.55
N TRP A 62 -12.74 7.91 8.62
CA TRP A 62 -14.17 8.03 8.38
C TRP A 62 -14.93 7.52 9.59
N ARG A 63 -15.87 8.30 10.09
CA ARG A 63 -16.80 7.89 11.15
C ARG A 63 -18.21 8.40 10.86
N LYS A 64 -19.20 7.75 11.45
CA LYS A 64 -20.55 8.32 11.54
C LYS A 64 -20.52 9.56 12.45
N ASN A 65 -21.30 10.57 12.07
CA ASN A 65 -21.48 11.79 12.87
C ASN A 65 -22.49 11.51 13.99
N ASN A 66 -22.02 10.86 15.06
CA ASN A 66 -22.77 10.56 16.27
C ASN A 66 -21.82 10.56 17.47
N ASP A 67 -22.36 10.53 18.68
CA ASP A 67 -21.58 10.62 19.93
C ASP A 67 -21.07 9.28 20.45
N ILE A 68 -21.21 8.20 19.67
CA ILE A 68 -20.73 6.87 20.08
C ILE A 68 -19.20 6.91 20.16
N LYS A 69 -18.66 6.38 21.26
CA LYS A 69 -17.22 6.27 21.54
C LYS A 69 -16.80 4.82 21.66
N LYS A 70 -15.48 4.60 21.67
CA LYS A 70 -14.85 3.27 21.74
C LYS A 70 -15.37 2.35 20.63
N LEU A 71 -15.48 2.89 19.43
CA LEU A 71 -15.92 2.14 18.25
C LEU A 71 -14.81 1.20 17.77
N PRO A 72 -15.12 -0.04 17.36
CA PRO A 72 -14.17 -0.87 16.65
C PRO A 72 -13.69 -0.15 15.39
N ILE A 73 -12.39 -0.22 15.11
CA ILE A 73 -11.77 0.46 13.98
C ILE A 73 -11.25 -0.58 13.00
N VAL A 74 -11.59 -0.39 11.72
CA VAL A 74 -10.96 -1.13 10.63
C VAL A 74 -9.92 -0.25 9.96
N VAL A 75 -8.68 -0.73 9.85
CA VAL A 75 -7.60 -0.07 9.13
C VAL A 75 -7.42 -0.79 7.79
N TRP A 76 -7.72 -0.10 6.69
CA TRP A 76 -7.58 -0.61 5.33
C TRP A 76 -6.17 -0.40 4.80
N ILE A 77 -5.51 -1.50 4.41
CA ILE A 77 -4.23 -1.52 3.72
C ILE A 77 -4.51 -1.86 2.26
N HIS A 78 -4.24 -0.92 1.36
CA HIS A 78 -4.66 -1.06 -0.03
C HIS A 78 -3.83 -2.10 -0.80
N ARG A 79 -4.45 -2.66 -1.84
CA ARG A 79 -3.86 -3.60 -2.81
C ARG A 79 -2.92 -2.93 -3.82
N GLY A 80 -2.47 -3.69 -4.81
CA GLY A 80 -1.81 -3.17 -6.02
C GLY A 80 -0.36 -3.62 -6.19
N TYR A 81 -0.07 -4.86 -5.78
CA TYR A 81 1.26 -5.49 -5.80
C TYR A 81 2.36 -4.69 -5.12
N LEU A 82 2.05 -3.77 -4.21
CA LEU A 82 3.00 -2.80 -3.66
C LEU A 82 3.58 -1.83 -4.71
N HIS A 83 3.01 -1.77 -5.90
CA HIS A 83 3.46 -0.90 -6.99
C HIS A 83 2.40 0.15 -7.35
N TYR A 84 1.11 -0.11 -7.14
CA TYR A 84 0.04 0.81 -7.52
C TYR A 84 -1.10 0.81 -6.50
N CYS A 85 -2.18 1.53 -6.85
CA CYS A 85 -3.41 1.76 -6.08
C CYS A 85 -3.27 2.94 -5.12
N SER A 86 -4.28 3.17 -4.30
CA SER A 86 -4.34 4.29 -3.36
C SER A 86 -5.28 3.96 -2.21
N ALA A 87 -5.03 4.56 -1.06
CA ALA A 87 -5.87 4.56 0.13
C ALA A 87 -7.30 5.07 -0.10
N THR A 88 -7.53 5.80 -1.19
CA THR A 88 -8.86 6.27 -1.61
C THR A 88 -9.72 5.18 -2.25
N ASN A 89 -9.11 4.07 -2.69
CA ASN A 89 -9.78 2.95 -3.35
C ASN A 89 -10.25 1.91 -2.32
N VAL A 90 -11.10 2.35 -1.40
CA VAL A 90 -11.67 1.50 -0.35
C VAL A 90 -12.85 0.73 -0.93
N PRO A 91 -12.86 -0.63 -0.91
CA PRO A 91 -13.88 -1.42 -1.57
C PRO A 91 -15.21 -1.51 -0.79
N TYR A 92 -15.31 -0.85 0.37
CA TYR A 92 -16.48 -0.95 1.24
C TYR A 92 -16.93 0.42 1.78
N ASP A 93 -18.24 0.54 2.04
CA ASP A 93 -18.92 1.71 2.59
C ASP A 93 -19.03 1.54 4.12
N GLY A 94 -17.88 1.34 4.77
CA GLY A 94 -17.79 1.01 6.19
C GLY A 94 -18.01 2.22 7.07
N ASP A 95 -18.59 1.98 8.24
CA ASP A 95 -18.63 2.95 9.33
C ASP A 95 -17.39 2.75 10.22
N ASN A 96 -16.63 3.82 10.49
CA ASN A 96 -15.47 3.81 11.41
C ASN A 96 -14.26 3.05 10.87
N PHE A 97 -13.63 3.60 9.84
CA PHE A 97 -12.41 3.03 9.27
C PHE A 97 -11.33 4.09 9.04
N VAL A 98 -10.10 3.61 8.98
CA VAL A 98 -8.92 4.37 8.59
C VAL A 98 -8.37 3.76 7.30
N SER A 99 -7.89 4.59 6.37
CA SER A 99 -7.05 4.13 5.27
C SER A 99 -5.86 5.06 5.14
N PHE A 100 -4.73 4.55 4.66
CA PHE A 100 -3.50 5.32 4.55
C PHE A 100 -2.73 4.92 3.29
N GLU A 101 -2.01 5.90 2.74
CA GLU A 101 -1.06 5.68 1.65
C GLU A 101 0.28 5.25 2.24
N TYR A 102 1.00 4.35 1.58
CA TYR A 102 2.38 3.95 1.90
C TYR A 102 3.23 4.01 0.61
N ARG A 103 4.56 4.04 0.71
CA ARG A 103 5.43 4.09 -0.49
C ARG A 103 5.29 2.83 -1.32
N LEU A 104 5.30 3.01 -2.63
CA LEU A 104 5.13 1.97 -3.63
C LEU A 104 6.38 1.84 -4.52
N GLY A 105 6.53 0.68 -5.13
CA GLY A 105 7.56 0.38 -6.11
C GLY A 105 8.96 0.68 -5.57
N PRO A 106 9.84 1.31 -6.37
CA PRO A 106 11.24 1.46 -6.01
C PRO A 106 11.48 2.36 -4.79
N LEU A 107 10.56 3.28 -4.49
CA LEU A 107 10.71 4.22 -3.37
C LEU A 107 10.46 3.59 -2.00
N GLY A 108 9.77 2.46 -1.92
CA GLY A 108 9.36 1.83 -0.67
C GLY A 108 9.56 0.33 -0.59
N CYS A 109 9.39 -0.37 -1.70
CA CYS A 109 9.22 -1.83 -1.74
C CYS A 109 10.41 -2.55 -2.36
N TYR A 110 11.43 -1.82 -2.81
CA TYR A 110 12.65 -2.35 -3.40
C TYR A 110 13.75 -2.22 -2.36
N ASN A 111 14.63 -3.21 -2.30
CA ASN A 111 15.72 -3.19 -1.34
C ASN A 111 17.08 -3.01 -2.04
N PHE A 112 17.50 -1.75 -2.16
CA PHE A 112 18.83 -1.36 -2.66
C PHE A 112 19.92 -1.34 -1.58
N SER A 113 19.58 -1.59 -0.30
CA SER A 113 20.57 -1.60 0.79
C SER A 113 21.63 -2.70 0.62
N ILE A 114 21.33 -3.72 -0.20
CA ILE A 114 22.29 -4.75 -0.62
C ILE A 114 23.52 -4.21 -1.37
N TYR A 115 23.43 -2.99 -1.92
CA TYR A 115 24.54 -2.32 -2.61
C TYR A 115 25.16 -1.21 -1.78
N ASN A 116 24.33 -0.44 -1.06
CA ASN A 116 24.80 0.64 -0.18
C ASN A 116 23.84 0.86 1.01
N LYS A 117 24.13 0.21 2.13
CA LYS A 117 23.36 0.37 3.40
C LYS A 117 23.39 1.79 3.98
N GLU A 118 24.42 2.57 3.64
CA GLU A 118 24.55 3.96 4.11
C GLU A 118 23.72 4.91 3.26
N ALA A 119 23.13 4.47 2.15
CA ALA A 119 22.28 5.28 1.28
C ALA A 119 20.81 4.81 1.25
N PHE A 120 20.55 3.53 1.55
CA PHE A 120 19.24 2.90 1.40
C PHE A 120 18.89 2.06 2.62
N ASP A 121 17.63 2.14 3.06
CA ASP A 121 17.08 1.23 4.05
C ASP A 121 16.17 0.19 3.38
N SER A 122 16.07 -1.00 3.97
CA SER A 122 15.13 -2.04 3.54
C SER A 122 13.74 -1.85 4.15
N ASN A 123 12.72 -2.48 3.54
CA ASN A 123 11.35 -2.54 4.04
C ASN A 123 10.75 -1.14 4.37
N CYS A 124 11.08 -0.14 3.55
CA CYS A 124 10.59 1.24 3.71
C CYS A 124 9.05 1.32 3.67
N CYS A 125 8.38 0.56 2.81
CA CYS A 125 6.92 0.50 2.76
C CYS A 125 6.31 -0.12 4.02
N LEU A 126 6.90 -1.19 4.56
CA LEU A 126 6.44 -1.79 5.83
C LEU A 126 6.64 -0.80 6.98
N SER A 127 7.75 -0.06 6.98
CA SER A 127 7.99 1.01 7.95
C SER A 127 6.92 2.11 7.89
N ASP A 128 6.43 2.46 6.70
CA ASP A 128 5.32 3.40 6.53
C ASP A 128 4.03 2.83 7.14
N GLU A 129 3.70 1.56 6.86
CA GLU A 129 2.53 0.87 7.43
C GLU A 129 2.57 0.81 8.96
N ILE A 130 3.73 0.49 9.55
CA ILE A 130 3.93 0.48 11.00
C ILE A 130 3.68 1.87 11.59
N MET A 131 4.20 2.92 10.97
CA MET A 131 4.00 4.29 11.43
C MET A 131 2.54 4.73 11.33
N ALA A 132 1.83 4.33 10.27
CA ALA A 132 0.40 4.58 10.17
C ALA A 132 -0.38 3.89 11.32
N LEU A 133 -0.02 2.64 11.67
CA LEU A 133 -0.65 1.92 12.78
C LEU A 133 -0.31 2.50 14.14
N LYS A 134 0.92 2.97 14.37
CA LYS A 134 1.30 3.73 15.57
C LYS A 134 0.43 4.98 15.71
N TRP A 135 0.32 5.75 14.62
CA TRP A 135 -0.55 6.92 14.60
C TRP A 135 -1.99 6.56 14.94
N VAL A 136 -2.55 5.49 14.36
CA VAL A 136 -3.91 5.04 14.67
C VAL A 136 -4.03 4.67 16.15
N LYS A 137 -3.09 3.87 16.68
CA LYS A 137 -3.10 3.43 18.08
C LYS A 137 -3.09 4.62 19.05
N GLU A 138 -2.33 5.66 18.75
CA GLU A 138 -2.15 6.84 19.60
C GLU A 138 -3.29 7.86 19.47
N ASN A 139 -3.90 7.98 18.29
CA ASN A 139 -4.78 9.10 17.97
C ASN A 139 -6.25 8.71 17.79
N ILE A 140 -6.59 7.44 17.50
CA ILE A 140 -7.94 7.12 17.03
C ILE A 140 -9.05 7.34 18.07
N GLU A 141 -8.69 7.40 19.36
CA GLU A 141 -9.63 7.72 20.44
C GLU A 141 -10.23 9.13 20.29
N THR A 142 -9.46 10.12 19.80
CA THR A 142 -9.98 11.47 19.55
C THR A 142 -11.01 11.48 18.41
N PHE A 143 -10.96 10.45 17.55
CA PHE A 143 -11.93 10.20 16.49
C PHE A 143 -13.03 9.24 16.94
N GLY A 144 -13.14 8.90 18.23
CA GLY A 144 -14.18 8.04 18.80
C GLY A 144 -13.93 6.54 18.63
N GLY A 145 -12.78 6.15 18.08
CA GLY A 145 -12.34 4.76 18.01
C GLY A 145 -11.89 4.20 19.35
N ASP A 146 -11.83 2.89 19.45
CA ASP A 146 -11.19 2.18 20.54
C ASP A 146 -9.79 1.73 20.10
N PRO A 147 -8.71 2.30 20.66
CA PRO A 147 -7.34 1.90 20.32
C PRO A 147 -7.02 0.45 20.70
N ASN A 148 -7.86 -0.21 21.52
CA ASN A 148 -7.72 -1.61 21.90
C ASN A 148 -8.63 -2.55 21.09
N ASN A 149 -9.26 -2.04 20.03
CA ASN A 149 -10.15 -2.81 19.16
C ASN A 149 -9.92 -2.46 17.68
N ILE A 150 -8.67 -2.60 17.24
CA ILE A 150 -8.21 -2.32 15.89
C ILE A 150 -8.16 -3.62 15.08
N THR A 151 -8.75 -3.59 13.89
CA THR A 151 -8.69 -4.64 12.88
C THR A 151 -7.91 -4.16 11.68
N ILE A 152 -6.75 -4.74 11.36
CA ILE A 152 -6.11 -4.51 10.08
C ILE A 152 -6.78 -5.36 9.00
N ASN A 153 -7.00 -4.80 7.83
CA ASN A 153 -7.68 -5.46 6.72
C ASN A 153 -6.98 -5.09 5.42
N GLY A 154 -6.55 -6.09 4.65
CA GLY A 154 -5.89 -5.86 3.38
C GLY A 154 -6.17 -6.96 2.35
N GLU A 155 -6.11 -6.57 1.08
CA GLU A 155 -6.32 -7.46 -0.06
C GLU A 155 -5.09 -7.53 -0.96
N SER A 156 -4.80 -8.73 -1.47
CA SER A 156 -3.66 -9.02 -2.34
C SER A 156 -2.35 -8.54 -1.70
N ALA A 157 -1.74 -7.48 -2.23
CA ALA A 157 -0.57 -6.84 -1.62
C ALA A 157 -0.83 -6.35 -0.19
N GLY A 158 -2.01 -5.77 0.07
CA GLY A 158 -2.40 -5.40 1.44
C GLY A 158 -2.63 -6.65 2.32
N GLY A 159 -2.98 -7.79 1.74
CA GLY A 159 -3.01 -9.06 2.45
C GLY A 159 -1.60 -9.54 2.83
N ALA A 160 -0.62 -9.37 1.93
CA ALA A 160 0.79 -9.60 2.25
C ALA A 160 1.30 -8.64 3.34
N SER A 161 0.91 -7.38 3.29
CA SER A 161 1.15 -6.41 4.37
C SER A 161 0.55 -6.87 5.71
N VAL A 162 -0.68 -7.41 5.72
CA VAL A 162 -1.27 -7.98 6.94
C VAL A 162 -0.41 -9.11 7.50
N LEU A 163 0.11 -10.01 6.66
CA LEU A 163 1.00 -11.08 7.08
C LEU A 163 2.33 -10.54 7.62
N ALA A 164 2.93 -9.56 6.94
CA ALA A 164 4.16 -8.90 7.38
C ALA A 164 3.96 -8.21 8.76
N LEU A 165 2.85 -7.49 8.95
CA LEU A 165 2.54 -6.82 10.20
C LEU A 165 2.23 -7.79 11.36
N MET A 166 1.63 -8.95 11.08
CA MET A 166 1.43 -10.03 12.08
C MET A 166 2.73 -10.69 12.52
N THR A 167 3.80 -10.56 11.75
CA THR A 167 5.09 -11.21 11.97
C THR A 167 6.19 -10.21 12.36
N CYS A 168 5.93 -8.92 12.17
CA CYS A 168 6.85 -7.85 12.53
C CYS A 168 6.85 -7.59 14.05
N PRO A 169 7.99 -7.75 14.75
CA PRO A 169 8.07 -7.49 16.19
C PRO A 169 7.66 -6.07 16.57
N SER A 170 8.01 -5.08 15.75
CA SER A 170 7.70 -3.67 16.00
C SER A 170 6.21 -3.30 15.81
N ALA A 171 5.41 -4.20 15.20
CA ALA A 171 3.97 -4.03 15.04
C ALA A 171 3.16 -4.70 16.17
N LYS A 172 3.81 -5.43 17.09
CA LYS A 172 3.15 -6.14 18.18
C LYS A 172 2.34 -5.17 19.06
N GLY A 173 1.07 -5.48 19.26
CA GLY A 173 0.15 -4.68 20.09
C GLY A 173 -0.50 -3.49 19.40
N LEU A 174 -0.13 -3.18 18.15
CA LEU A 174 -0.74 -2.09 17.37
C LEU A 174 -2.16 -2.44 16.88
N PHE A 175 -2.50 -3.73 16.79
CA PHE A 175 -3.81 -4.22 16.40
C PHE A 175 -4.17 -5.51 17.14
N GLN A 176 -5.45 -5.87 17.13
CA GLN A 176 -6.00 -7.04 17.85
C GLN A 176 -6.65 -8.05 16.90
N LYS A 177 -6.95 -7.64 15.67
CA LYS A 177 -7.65 -8.47 14.68
C LYS A 177 -7.04 -8.23 13.31
N ALA A 178 -7.09 -9.25 12.46
CA ALA A 178 -6.58 -9.21 11.11
C ALA A 178 -7.57 -9.85 10.13
N ILE A 179 -7.70 -9.24 8.95
CA ILE A 179 -8.40 -9.81 7.80
C ILE A 179 -7.41 -9.84 6.63
N CYS A 180 -6.99 -11.04 6.26
CA CYS A 180 -6.06 -11.28 5.16
C CYS A 180 -6.82 -11.82 3.95
N GLN A 181 -7.04 -10.98 2.95
CA GLN A 181 -7.76 -11.35 1.73
C GLN A 181 -6.76 -11.61 0.59
N SER A 182 -6.66 -12.84 0.13
CA SER A 182 -5.77 -13.20 -1.00
C SER A 182 -4.31 -12.78 -0.81
N GLY A 183 -3.85 -12.74 0.45
CA GLY A 183 -2.44 -12.51 0.79
C GLY A 183 -1.60 -13.74 0.50
N TYR A 184 -0.32 -13.54 0.22
CA TYR A 184 0.60 -14.59 -0.22
C TYR A 184 1.75 -14.75 0.80
N PRO A 185 1.79 -15.86 1.57
CA PRO A 185 2.76 -16.04 2.65
C PRO A 185 4.19 -16.26 2.17
N ASP A 186 4.38 -16.70 0.93
CA ASP A 186 5.70 -16.92 0.34
C ASP A 186 6.22 -15.69 -0.42
N GLY A 187 5.65 -14.51 -0.14
CA GLY A 187 5.97 -13.25 -0.79
C GLY A 187 7.22 -12.54 -0.32
N GLN A 188 7.91 -13.09 0.69
CA GLN A 188 9.11 -12.49 1.25
C GLN A 188 10.34 -12.92 0.45
N HIS A 189 11.16 -11.96 0.03
CA HIS A 189 12.34 -12.23 -0.77
C HIS A 189 13.55 -12.58 0.10
N SER A 190 14.22 -13.67 -0.28
CA SER A 190 15.58 -13.95 0.18
C SER A 190 16.56 -12.95 -0.41
N ALA A 191 17.77 -12.87 0.18
CA ALA A 191 18.85 -12.05 -0.36
C ALA A 191 19.13 -12.36 -1.85
N ARG A 192 19.02 -13.64 -2.25
CA ARG A 192 19.20 -14.07 -3.64
C ARG A 192 18.10 -13.53 -4.55
N SER A 193 16.83 -13.71 -4.22
CA SER A 193 15.74 -13.27 -5.11
C SER A 193 15.67 -11.74 -5.19
N ASN A 194 15.92 -11.04 -4.08
CA ASN A 194 16.06 -9.58 -4.09
C ASN A 194 17.22 -9.14 -5.00
N LYS A 195 18.40 -9.76 -4.88
CA LYS A 195 19.55 -9.41 -5.73
C LYS A 195 19.25 -9.56 -7.22
N LEU A 196 18.58 -10.65 -7.62
CA LEU A 196 18.23 -10.87 -9.04
C LEU A 196 17.28 -9.78 -9.58
N LEU A 197 16.32 -9.34 -8.76
CA LEU A 197 15.40 -8.26 -9.13
C LEU A 197 16.08 -6.90 -9.21
N MET A 198 16.93 -6.58 -8.22
CA MET A 198 17.62 -5.30 -8.19
C MET A 198 18.73 -5.22 -9.24
N ASP A 199 19.40 -6.33 -9.57
CA ASP A 199 20.39 -6.39 -10.64
C ASP A 199 19.71 -6.12 -12.00
N MET A 200 18.48 -6.63 -12.23
CA MET A 200 17.70 -6.28 -13.43
C MET A 200 17.30 -4.79 -13.47
N PHE A 201 17.00 -4.21 -12.31
CA PHE A 201 16.69 -2.78 -12.22
C PHE A 201 17.92 -1.93 -12.59
N LEU A 202 19.09 -2.29 -12.06
CA LEU A 202 20.37 -1.67 -12.38
C LEU A 202 20.78 -1.87 -13.85
N GLU A 203 20.56 -3.07 -14.41
CA GLU A 203 20.80 -3.43 -15.81
C GLU A 203 20.06 -2.47 -16.75
N TYR A 204 18.78 -2.20 -16.48
CA TYR A 204 18.00 -1.24 -17.27
C TYR A 204 18.55 0.19 -17.19
N LEU A 205 18.97 0.62 -16.00
CA LEU A 205 19.49 1.96 -15.76
C LEU A 205 20.94 2.15 -16.25
N ASN A 206 21.61 1.07 -16.65
CA ASN A 206 23.04 1.06 -16.93
C ASN A 206 23.88 1.62 -15.77
N ILE A 207 23.48 1.29 -14.53
CA ILE A 207 24.18 1.66 -13.29
C ILE A 207 24.85 0.42 -12.74
N LYS A 208 26.14 0.51 -12.39
CA LYS A 208 26.83 -0.61 -11.74
C LYS A 208 26.46 -0.70 -10.25
N PRO A 209 26.53 -1.89 -9.63
CA PRO A 209 26.26 -2.07 -8.20
C PRO A 209 27.00 -1.07 -7.29
N GLU A 210 28.28 -0.82 -7.57
CA GLU A 210 29.12 0.14 -6.83
C GLU A 210 28.68 1.60 -6.98
N GLU A 211 27.83 1.91 -7.95
CA GLU A 211 27.30 3.24 -8.24
C GLU A 211 25.80 3.36 -7.88
N ALA A 212 25.23 2.37 -7.18
CA ALA A 212 23.80 2.29 -6.89
C ALA A 212 23.26 3.53 -6.15
N GLU A 213 24.10 4.27 -5.42
CA GLU A 213 23.71 5.51 -4.76
C GLU A 213 23.14 6.56 -5.74
N LYS A 214 23.56 6.54 -7.02
CA LYS A 214 23.02 7.42 -8.09
C LYS A 214 21.51 7.27 -8.28
N ILE A 215 20.90 6.16 -7.86
CA ILE A 215 19.44 5.96 -7.90
C ILE A 215 18.71 7.06 -7.11
N ARG A 216 19.34 7.59 -6.04
CA ARG A 216 18.77 8.64 -5.19
C ARG A 216 18.48 9.94 -5.93
N ASP A 217 19.16 10.19 -7.04
CA ASP A 217 19.04 11.41 -7.82
C ASP A 217 18.11 11.25 -9.05
N LEU A 218 17.63 10.04 -9.32
CA LEU A 218 16.79 9.76 -10.48
C LEU A 218 15.35 10.27 -10.28
N ASP A 219 14.77 10.83 -11.32
CA ASP A 219 13.36 11.23 -11.31
C ASP A 219 12.41 10.01 -11.27
N ILE A 220 11.18 10.25 -10.83
CA ILE A 220 10.15 9.20 -10.67
C ILE A 220 9.89 8.44 -11.99
N LYS A 221 9.92 9.10 -13.16
CA LYS A 221 9.61 8.46 -14.44
C LYS A 221 10.74 7.52 -14.88
N THR A 222 11.97 7.88 -14.59
CA THR A 222 13.13 7.01 -14.80
C THR A 222 13.01 5.76 -13.91
N LEU A 223 12.70 5.92 -12.63
CA LEU A 223 12.46 4.80 -11.70
C LEU A 223 11.29 3.91 -12.16
N GLN A 224 10.20 4.51 -12.64
CA GLN A 224 9.04 3.80 -13.19
C GLN A 224 9.43 2.94 -14.39
N SER A 225 10.26 3.47 -15.29
CA SER A 225 10.65 2.76 -16.51
C SER A 225 11.53 1.54 -16.19
N ALA A 226 12.41 1.68 -15.19
CA ALA A 226 13.21 0.56 -14.67
C ALA A 226 12.35 -0.49 -13.95
N THR A 227 11.35 -0.06 -13.18
CA THR A 227 10.34 -0.96 -12.61
C THR A 227 9.61 -1.71 -13.71
N ASP A 228 9.07 -1.03 -14.72
CA ASP A 228 8.36 -1.66 -15.83
C ASP A 228 9.23 -2.73 -16.53
N TYR A 229 10.52 -2.46 -16.72
CA TYR A 229 11.47 -3.44 -17.23
C TYR A 229 11.59 -4.67 -16.32
N VAL A 230 11.74 -4.49 -15.01
CA VAL A 230 11.82 -5.61 -14.06
C VAL A 230 10.56 -6.48 -14.13
N LEU A 231 9.37 -5.87 -14.09
CA LEU A 231 8.11 -6.61 -14.08
C LEU A 231 7.86 -7.37 -15.40
N GLN A 232 8.33 -6.84 -16.53
CA GLN A 232 8.22 -7.49 -17.85
C GLN A 232 9.21 -8.65 -18.04
N ASN A 233 10.28 -8.70 -17.25
CA ASN A 233 11.37 -9.66 -17.41
C ASN A 233 11.48 -10.66 -16.25
N LEU A 234 10.46 -10.77 -15.38
CA LEU A 234 10.47 -11.75 -14.28
C LEU A 234 10.66 -13.21 -14.76
N SER A 235 10.22 -13.52 -15.98
CA SER A 235 10.39 -14.85 -16.58
C SER A 235 11.86 -15.26 -16.80
N LYS A 236 12.80 -14.30 -16.78
CA LYS A 236 14.25 -14.55 -16.77
C LYS A 236 14.66 -15.43 -15.59
N TYR A 237 13.92 -15.37 -14.47
CA TYR A 237 14.17 -16.13 -13.26
C TYR A 237 12.88 -16.82 -12.77
N PRO A 238 12.58 -18.04 -13.27
CA PRO A 238 11.40 -18.77 -12.85
C PRO A 238 11.33 -18.96 -11.33
N GLY A 239 10.15 -18.73 -10.74
CA GLY A 239 9.93 -18.81 -9.30
C GLY A 239 10.21 -17.52 -8.52
N ILE A 240 10.62 -16.43 -9.19
CA ILE A 240 10.73 -15.11 -8.57
C ILE A 240 9.41 -14.34 -8.74
N TYR A 241 8.93 -13.78 -7.64
CA TYR A 241 7.75 -12.92 -7.59
C TYR A 241 8.13 -11.44 -7.84
N TRP A 242 7.13 -10.57 -7.96
CA TRP A 242 7.37 -9.13 -7.99
C TRP A 242 8.11 -8.66 -6.73
N PRO A 243 8.95 -7.62 -6.84
CA PRO A 243 9.61 -7.01 -5.68
C PRO A 243 8.63 -6.76 -4.52
N SER A 244 9.04 -7.22 -3.35
CA SER A 244 8.23 -7.30 -2.14
C SER A 244 9.14 -7.23 -0.91
N PHE A 245 8.57 -7.40 0.28
CA PHE A 245 9.29 -7.37 1.56
C PHE A 245 10.49 -8.33 1.58
N VAL A 246 11.54 -7.95 2.30
CA VAL A 246 12.78 -8.72 2.46
C VAL A 246 13.00 -9.11 3.92
N TYR A 247 13.93 -10.02 4.17
CA TYR A 247 14.40 -10.29 5.54
C TYR A 247 15.27 -9.13 6.06
N ASP A 248 14.95 -8.63 7.25
CA ASP A 248 15.72 -7.64 8.02
C ASP A 248 15.24 -7.61 9.49
N ASP A 249 15.54 -6.57 10.26
CA ASP A 249 15.09 -6.42 11.65
C ASP A 249 13.56 -6.23 11.79
N LEU A 250 12.86 -5.76 10.75
CA LEU A 250 11.40 -5.68 10.75
C LEU A 250 10.78 -7.05 10.47
N LEU A 251 11.44 -7.88 9.65
CA LEU A 251 10.99 -9.25 9.32
C LEU A 251 12.16 -10.24 9.46
N PRO A 252 12.49 -10.68 10.69
CA PRO A 252 13.71 -11.43 10.97
C PRO A 252 13.70 -12.88 10.46
N GLU A 253 12.53 -13.46 10.25
CA GLU A 253 12.33 -14.84 9.81
C GLU A 253 11.08 -14.93 8.93
N ASP A 254 10.83 -16.09 8.32
CA ASP A 254 9.69 -16.26 7.41
C ASP A 254 8.35 -16.19 8.17
N TYR A 255 7.29 -15.83 7.46
CA TYR A 255 5.99 -15.62 8.09
C TYR A 255 5.45 -16.87 8.78
N CYS A 256 5.64 -18.05 8.18
CA CYS A 256 5.12 -19.30 8.74
C CYS A 256 5.84 -19.66 10.05
N THR A 257 7.16 -19.51 10.10
CA THR A 257 7.95 -19.76 11.32
C THR A 257 7.64 -18.72 12.39
N SER A 258 7.56 -17.43 12.03
CA SER A 258 7.16 -16.35 12.95
C SER A 258 5.81 -16.64 13.62
N LEU A 259 4.81 -17.03 12.84
CA LEU A 259 3.48 -17.34 13.33
C LEU A 259 3.47 -18.59 14.23
N LYS A 260 4.23 -19.63 13.90
CA LYS A 260 4.39 -20.83 14.76
C LYS A 260 5.06 -20.49 16.09
N ASN A 261 5.95 -19.50 16.09
CA ASN A 261 6.65 -18.99 17.27
C ASN A 261 5.80 -17.99 18.09
N GLY A 262 4.53 -17.77 17.71
CA GLY A 262 3.59 -16.94 18.47
C GLY A 262 3.71 -15.44 18.22
N SER A 263 4.29 -15.00 17.09
CA SER A 263 4.43 -13.57 16.75
C SER A 263 3.09 -12.82 16.79
N ALA A 264 1.99 -13.51 16.46
CA ALA A 264 0.63 -12.99 16.41
C ALA A 264 -0.30 -13.59 17.48
N ASP A 265 0.24 -14.10 18.59
CA ASP A 265 -0.58 -14.67 19.68
C ASP A 265 -1.64 -13.67 20.17
N GLY A 266 -2.89 -14.13 20.24
CA GLY A 266 -4.04 -13.32 20.63
C GLY A 266 -4.66 -12.47 19.51
N VAL A 267 -4.06 -12.43 18.31
CA VAL A 267 -4.67 -11.77 17.14
C VAL A 267 -5.74 -12.68 16.52
N LYS A 268 -6.97 -12.18 16.41
CA LYS A 268 -8.06 -12.93 15.73
C LYS A 268 -7.94 -12.75 14.22
N LEU A 269 -7.85 -13.85 13.47
CA LEU A 269 -7.64 -13.83 12.01
C LEU A 269 -8.88 -14.31 11.25
N ILE A 270 -9.25 -13.56 10.22
CA ILE A 270 -10.04 -14.04 9.09
C ILE A 270 -9.11 -14.09 7.87
N ILE A 271 -8.99 -15.23 7.22
CA ILE A 271 -8.17 -15.40 6.03
C ILE A 271 -8.95 -16.15 4.95
N GLY A 272 -8.73 -15.79 3.69
CA GLY A 272 -9.37 -16.48 2.57
C GLY A 272 -8.82 -16.07 1.22
N THR A 273 -9.11 -16.87 0.21
CA THR A 273 -8.71 -16.69 -1.19
C THR A 273 -9.92 -16.84 -2.10
N ASN A 274 -9.85 -16.26 -3.29
CA ASN A 274 -10.81 -16.52 -4.35
C ASN A 274 -10.53 -17.89 -4.98
N LYS A 275 -11.60 -18.56 -5.44
CA LYS A 275 -11.49 -19.86 -6.13
C LYS A 275 -10.52 -19.85 -7.32
N ASN A 276 -10.41 -18.72 -8.02
CA ASN A 276 -9.63 -18.59 -9.26
C ASN A 276 -8.72 -17.34 -9.24
N GLU A 277 -7.77 -17.25 -8.30
CA GLU A 277 -6.86 -16.08 -8.17
C GLU A 277 -6.09 -15.79 -9.49
N SER A 278 -5.56 -16.84 -10.12
CA SER A 278 -4.67 -16.71 -11.28
C SER A 278 -5.40 -16.28 -12.56
N THR A 279 -6.74 -16.38 -12.62
CA THR A 279 -7.50 -16.04 -13.85
C THR A 279 -7.27 -14.59 -14.25
N PHE A 280 -7.14 -13.67 -13.30
CA PHE A 280 -6.88 -12.25 -13.58
C PHE A 280 -5.53 -12.03 -14.26
N PHE A 281 -4.52 -12.84 -13.92
CA PHE A 281 -3.16 -12.74 -14.44
C PHE A 281 -2.99 -13.44 -15.80
N ASN A 282 -3.81 -14.47 -16.06
CA ASN A 282 -3.77 -15.23 -17.31
C ASN A 282 -4.70 -14.67 -18.40
N ILE A 283 -5.32 -13.50 -18.18
CA ILE A 283 -6.24 -12.88 -19.14
C ILE A 283 -5.58 -12.69 -20.53
N ASN A 284 -4.27 -12.47 -20.60
CA ASN A 284 -3.58 -12.34 -21.89
C ASN A 284 -3.23 -13.67 -22.56
N HIS A 285 -3.12 -14.76 -21.80
CA HIS A 285 -2.74 -16.07 -22.32
C HIS A 285 -3.95 -16.93 -22.74
N GLU A 286 -5.10 -16.79 -22.07
CA GLU A 286 -6.26 -17.69 -22.27
C GLU A 286 -7.52 -17.00 -22.82
N CYS A 287 -7.54 -15.67 -22.89
CA CYS A 287 -8.74 -14.92 -23.24
C CYS A 287 -8.72 -14.49 -24.72
N THR A 288 -9.64 -15.01 -25.54
CA THR A 288 -9.86 -14.47 -26.88
C THR A 288 -10.15 -12.95 -26.79
N LYS A 289 -9.70 -12.16 -27.78
CA LYS A 289 -9.91 -10.68 -27.83
C LYS A 289 -11.34 -10.25 -27.47
N LYS A 290 -12.35 -11.08 -27.79
CA LYS A 290 -13.77 -10.86 -27.47
C LYS A 290 -14.10 -11.02 -25.98
N LYS A 291 -13.56 -12.05 -25.30
CA LYS A 291 -13.72 -12.21 -23.85
C LYS A 291 -12.95 -11.13 -23.08
N PHE A 292 -11.75 -10.77 -23.53
CA PHE A 292 -10.98 -9.65 -22.96
C PHE A 292 -11.75 -8.33 -22.99
N LYS A 293 -12.31 -7.95 -24.15
CA LYS A 293 -13.16 -6.76 -24.27
C LYS A 293 -14.38 -6.78 -23.34
N ARG A 294 -14.99 -7.95 -23.12
CA ARG A 294 -16.12 -8.10 -22.19
C ARG A 294 -15.68 -7.91 -20.72
N TYR A 295 -14.54 -8.47 -20.33
CA TYR A 295 -13.95 -8.28 -19.01
C TYR A 295 -13.57 -6.81 -18.76
N LEU A 296 -12.88 -6.18 -19.70
CA LEU A 296 -12.60 -4.74 -19.67
C LEU A 296 -13.87 -3.91 -19.50
N LYS A 297 -14.94 -4.25 -20.24
CA LYS A 297 -16.23 -3.55 -20.12
C LYS A 297 -16.83 -3.71 -18.72
N ILE A 298 -16.69 -4.87 -18.07
CA ILE A 298 -17.15 -5.09 -16.68
C ILE A 298 -16.34 -4.25 -15.69
N ILE A 299 -15.01 -4.28 -15.79
CA ILE A 299 -14.10 -3.50 -14.94
C ILE A 299 -14.36 -1.99 -15.09
N ILE A 300 -14.40 -1.50 -16.33
CA ILE A 300 -14.70 -0.10 -16.64
C ILE A 300 -16.11 0.28 -16.14
N CYS A 301 -17.11 -0.60 -16.28
CA CYS A 301 -18.45 -0.35 -15.75
C CYS A 301 -18.46 -0.26 -14.23
N GLN A 302 -17.73 -1.11 -13.51
CA GLN A 302 -17.60 -1.03 -12.05
C GLN A 302 -16.90 0.27 -11.61
N MET A 303 -15.82 0.66 -12.29
CA MET A 303 -15.11 1.91 -12.03
C MET A 303 -16.00 3.13 -12.30
N ASN A 304 -16.70 3.15 -13.43
CA ASN A 304 -17.65 4.22 -13.78
C ASN A 304 -18.85 4.28 -12.84
N PHE A 305 -19.32 3.12 -12.35
CA PHE A 305 -20.39 3.06 -11.36
C PHE A 305 -19.95 3.65 -10.01
N GLN A 306 -18.75 3.32 -9.53
CA GLN A 306 -18.13 3.91 -8.35
C GLN A 306 -17.98 5.44 -8.49
N LEU A 307 -17.44 5.92 -9.62
CA LEU A 307 -17.29 7.35 -9.91
C LEU A 307 -18.64 8.08 -9.98
N LYS A 308 -19.65 7.50 -10.64
CA LYS A 308 -21.01 8.06 -10.71
C LYS A 308 -21.68 8.08 -9.34
N LYS A 309 -21.57 7.02 -8.54
CA LYS A 309 -22.09 6.95 -7.17
C LYS A 309 -21.48 8.07 -6.32
N ASN A 310 -20.14 8.21 -6.34
CA ASN A 310 -19.41 9.26 -5.62
C ASN A 310 -19.83 10.68 -6.06
N SER A 311 -19.92 10.94 -7.37
CA SER A 311 -20.36 12.24 -7.89
C SER A 311 -21.80 12.60 -7.49
N THR A 312 -22.69 11.59 -7.44
CA THR A 312 -24.10 11.77 -7.07
C THR A 312 -24.24 12.04 -5.57
N LEU A 313 -23.47 11.33 -4.75
CA LEU A 313 -23.37 11.56 -3.30
C LEU A 313 -22.82 12.96 -2.98
N ILE A 314 -21.77 13.40 -3.67
CA ILE A 314 -21.21 14.76 -3.53
C ILE A 314 -22.25 15.82 -3.90
N LYS A 315 -22.97 15.65 -5.01
CA LYS A 315 -24.05 16.57 -5.42
C LYS A 315 -25.19 16.62 -4.40
N LYS A 316 -25.61 15.47 -3.85
CA LYS A 316 -26.64 15.40 -2.79
C LYS A 316 -26.17 16.07 -1.49
N LYS A 317 -24.92 15.88 -1.07
CA LYS A 317 -24.34 16.55 0.10
C LYS A 317 -24.24 18.07 -0.09
N LYS A 318 -23.81 18.55 -1.26
CA LYS A 318 -23.78 19.99 -1.59
C LYS A 318 -25.19 20.60 -1.59
N LYS A 319 -26.21 19.91 -2.12
CA LYS A 319 -27.61 20.35 -2.06
C LYS A 319 -28.16 20.40 -0.63
N LYS A 320 -27.86 19.40 0.21
CA LYS A 320 -28.25 19.40 1.63
C LYS A 320 -27.56 20.50 2.43
N LYS A 321 -26.30 20.81 2.12
CA LYS A 321 -25.55 21.91 2.76
C LYS A 321 -26.13 23.28 2.38
N LYS A 322 -26.39 23.51 1.09
CA LYS A 322 -27.07 24.74 0.62
C LYS A 322 -28.47 24.94 1.21
N LYS A 323 -29.23 23.86 1.46
CA LYS A 323 -30.53 23.94 2.14
C LYS A 323 -30.43 24.25 3.63
N LYS A 324 -29.30 23.95 4.28
CA LYS A 324 -29.08 24.25 5.70
C LYS A 324 -28.47 25.63 5.97
N GLU A 325 -27.91 26.26 4.93
CA GLU A 325 -27.30 27.60 4.99
C GLU A 325 -28.26 28.70 4.47
N GLY A 326 -29.48 28.33 4.05
CA GLY A 326 -30.49 29.23 3.51
C GLY A 326 -31.83 29.22 4.25
N ASP A 327 -31.89 28.55 5.41
CA ASP A 327 -32.94 28.64 6.43
C ASP A 327 -32.31 29.27 7.69
#